data_AF-A0A3R9KSS6-F1
#
_entry.id   AF-A0A3R9KSS6-F1
#
_cell.length_a   1.000
_cell.length_b   1.000
_cell.length_c   1.000
_cell.angle_alpha   90.00
_cell.angle_beta   90.00
_cell.angle_gamma   90.00
#
_symmetry.space_group_name_H-M   'P 1'
#
loop_
_entity.id
_entity.type
_entity.pdbx_description
1 polymer ?
#
loop_
_entity_poly.entity_id
_entity_poly.type
_entity_poly.pdbx_seq_one_letter_code
_entity_poly.pdbx_strand_id
1 'polypeptide(L)'
;MLDIRIETIDTKSMTYKILRKYSALPFSQLKLRIENHDPVMVVDDLKLDELRRVRELIYELSGIGTEVTIKDSTGIITLGVLHNIISSYEGIMADIEELDALIFDEED
;
A
#
# COMPACT_ATOMS: atom_id res chain seq x y z
N MET A 1 10.75 3.71 1.84
CA MET A 1 10.19 2.37 1.51
C MET A 1 9.21 1.98 2.61
N LEU A 2 8.12 1.30 2.25
CA LEU A 2 7.13 0.76 3.17
C LEU A 2 7.18 -0.76 3.18
N ASP A 3 7.41 -1.31 4.35
CA ASP A 3 7.30 -2.72 4.69
C ASP A 3 5.85 -3.03 5.10
N ILE A 4 5.22 -3.97 4.42
CA ILE A 4 3.91 -4.50 4.81
C ILE A 4 4.11 -5.80 5.56
N ARG A 5 3.62 -5.86 6.80
CA ARG A 5 3.73 -7.01 7.70
C ARG A 5 2.34 -7.46 8.14
N ILE A 6 2.18 -8.77 8.32
CA ILE A 6 0.93 -9.32 8.85
C ILE A 6 1.17 -9.71 10.30
N GLU A 7 0.37 -9.16 11.20
CA GLU A 7 0.43 -9.48 12.63
C GLU A 7 -0.48 -10.64 12.95
N THR A 8 -1.75 -10.54 12.52
CA THR A 8 -2.78 -11.49 12.88
C THR A 8 -3.50 -11.97 11.63
N ILE A 9 -3.58 -13.29 11.46
CA ILE A 9 -4.40 -13.89 10.41
C ILE A 9 -5.60 -14.60 11.01
N ASP A 10 -6.79 -14.08 10.74
CA ASP A 10 -8.04 -14.79 11.01
C ASP A 10 -8.31 -15.81 9.89
N THR A 11 -8.50 -15.34 8.64
CA THR A 11 -8.84 -16.22 7.51
C THR A 11 -7.63 -16.59 6.64
N LYS A 12 -6.86 -17.60 7.08
CA LYS A 12 -5.62 -18.05 6.38
C LYS A 12 -5.74 -18.21 4.86
N SER A 13 -6.72 -18.96 4.37
CA SER A 13 -6.84 -19.25 2.93
C SER A 13 -7.04 -18.00 2.07
N MET A 14 -7.86 -17.05 2.54
CA MET A 14 -8.15 -15.81 1.83
C MET A 14 -6.96 -14.86 1.89
N THR A 15 -6.33 -14.72 3.06
CA THR A 15 -5.10 -13.91 3.23
C THR A 15 -4.02 -14.31 2.24
N TYR A 16 -3.70 -15.60 2.14
CA TYR A 16 -2.68 -16.07 1.19
C TYR A 16 -3.08 -15.85 -0.27
N LYS A 17 -4.38 -15.95 -0.60
CA LYS A 17 -4.87 -15.72 -1.96
C LYS A 17 -4.71 -14.25 -2.36
N ILE A 18 -5.00 -13.33 -1.44
CA ILE A 18 -4.81 -11.89 -1.63
C ILE A 18 -3.30 -11.60 -1.76
N LEU A 19 -2.48 -12.05 -0.81
CA LEU A 19 -1.04 -11.85 -0.85
C LEU A 19 -0.37 -12.37 -2.13
N ARG A 20 -0.90 -13.42 -2.74
CA ARG A 20 -0.41 -13.96 -4.00
C ARG A 20 -0.76 -13.10 -5.22
N LYS A 21 -1.81 -12.27 -5.16
CA LYS A 21 -2.12 -11.29 -6.21
C LYS A 21 -1.12 -10.13 -6.19
N TYR A 22 -0.75 -9.70 -4.99
CA TYR A 22 0.06 -8.49 -4.79
C TYR A 22 1.56 -8.82 -4.77
N SER A 23 1.98 -9.93 -4.16
CA SER A 23 3.38 -10.36 -4.13
C SER A 23 3.68 -11.44 -5.17
N ALA A 24 4.89 -11.41 -5.73
CA ALA A 24 5.41 -12.48 -6.58
C ALA A 24 5.98 -13.67 -5.79
N LEU A 25 5.80 -13.70 -4.46
CA LEU A 25 6.44 -14.67 -3.59
C LEU A 25 5.73 -16.03 -3.62
N PRO A 26 6.49 -17.15 -3.55
CA PRO A 26 5.91 -18.47 -3.37
C PRO A 26 5.13 -18.59 -2.05
N PHE A 27 4.11 -19.43 -2.01
CA PHE A 27 3.31 -19.70 -0.80
C PHE A 27 4.17 -20.07 0.41
N SER A 28 5.18 -20.94 0.24
CA SER A 28 6.07 -21.34 1.32
C SER A 28 6.84 -20.15 1.91
N GLN A 29 7.22 -19.19 1.07
CA GLN A 29 7.90 -17.98 1.53
C GLN A 29 6.96 -16.98 2.19
N LEU A 30 5.73 -16.84 1.69
CA LEU A 30 4.71 -16.02 2.35
C LEU A 30 4.40 -16.57 3.75
N LYS A 31 4.22 -17.88 3.87
CA LYS A 31 3.98 -18.54 5.14
C LYS A 31 5.12 -18.31 6.13
N LEU A 32 6.38 -18.54 5.70
CA LEU A 32 7.56 -18.28 6.52
C LEU A 32 7.65 -16.82 6.98
N ARG A 33 7.39 -15.88 6.07
CA ARG A 33 7.45 -14.45 6.42
C ARG A 33 6.40 -14.08 7.46
N ILE A 34 5.18 -14.61 7.33
CA ILE A 34 4.14 -14.36 8.32
C ILE A 34 4.52 -15.01 9.67
N GLU A 35 5.02 -16.25 9.67
CA GLU A 35 5.48 -16.93 10.90
C GLU A 35 6.65 -16.19 11.58
N ASN A 36 7.51 -15.53 10.80
CA ASN A 36 8.63 -14.73 11.30
C ASN A 36 8.30 -13.26 11.57
N HIS A 37 7.06 -12.80 11.30
CA HIS A 37 6.69 -11.38 11.29
C HIS A 37 7.58 -10.51 10.37
N ASP A 38 8.08 -11.13 9.29
CA ASP A 38 8.84 -10.48 8.23
C ASP A 38 7.91 -9.75 7.23
N PRO A 39 8.42 -8.71 6.55
CA PRO A 39 7.67 -8.02 5.51
C PRO A 39 7.31 -8.97 4.35
N VAL A 40 6.01 -9.15 4.15
CA VAL A 40 5.43 -9.95 3.04
C VAL A 40 5.53 -9.20 1.70
N MET A 41 5.64 -7.88 1.77
CA MET A 41 5.83 -7.00 0.63
C MET A 41 6.60 -5.76 1.08
N VAL A 42 7.40 -5.22 0.18
CA VAL A 42 8.07 -3.94 0.35
C VAL A 42 7.74 -3.10 -0.88
N VAL A 43 7.28 -1.87 -0.66
CA VAL A 43 6.99 -0.91 -1.72
C VAL A 43 7.75 0.40 -1.53
N ASP A 44 7.83 1.19 -2.57
CA ASP A 44 8.35 2.54 -2.59
C ASP A 44 7.25 3.55 -2.22
N ASP A 45 7.49 4.30 -1.15
CA ASP A 45 6.64 5.40 -0.67
C ASP A 45 6.68 6.63 -1.57
N LEU A 46 7.61 6.68 -2.52
CA LEU A 46 7.69 7.74 -3.52
C LEU A 46 6.82 7.45 -4.76
N LYS A 47 6.21 6.25 -4.84
CA LYS A 47 5.39 5.84 -5.99
C LYS A 47 3.92 5.74 -5.62
N LEU A 48 3.11 6.65 -6.16
CA LEU A 48 1.67 6.68 -5.93
C LEU A 48 0.97 5.37 -6.30
N ASP A 49 1.35 4.72 -7.40
CA ASP A 49 0.77 3.44 -7.81
C ASP A 49 1.02 2.32 -6.79
N GLU A 50 2.21 2.31 -6.18
CA GLU A 50 2.55 1.32 -5.16
C GLU A 50 1.84 1.61 -3.84
N LEU A 51 1.74 2.89 -3.45
CA LEU A 51 0.93 3.32 -2.30
C LEU A 51 -0.55 2.93 -2.44
N ARG A 52 -1.14 3.13 -3.63
CA ARG A 52 -2.51 2.72 -3.95
C ARG A 52 -2.69 1.21 -3.82
N ARG A 53 -1.74 0.41 -4.31
CA ARG A 53 -1.74 -1.05 -4.15
C ARG A 53 -1.71 -1.48 -2.69
N VAL A 54 -0.90 -0.84 -1.85
CA VAL A 54 -0.85 -1.13 -0.41
C VAL A 54 -2.18 -0.81 0.25
N ARG A 55 -2.78 0.33 -0.08
CA ARG A 55 -4.11 0.69 0.43
C ARG A 55 -5.14 -0.38 0.11
N GLU A 56 -5.24 -0.79 -1.16
CA GLU A 56 -6.17 -1.86 -1.59
C GLU A 56 -5.89 -3.18 -0.88
N LEU A 57 -4.62 -3.57 -0.79
CA LEU A 57 -4.19 -4.77 -0.08
C LEU A 57 -4.69 -4.76 1.37
N ILE A 58 -4.50 -3.65 2.08
CA ILE A 58 -4.93 -3.53 3.49
C ILE A 58 -6.45 -3.53 3.59
N TYR A 59 -7.18 -2.91 2.68
CA TYR A 59 -8.64 -2.99 2.66
C TYR A 59 -9.15 -4.42 2.42
N GLU A 60 -8.58 -5.14 1.45
CA GLU A 60 -8.93 -6.55 1.20
C GLU A 60 -8.61 -7.43 2.42
N LEU A 61 -7.44 -7.23 3.04
CA LEU A 61 -7.00 -7.98 4.21
C LEU A 61 -7.82 -7.65 5.47
N SER A 62 -8.06 -6.37 5.74
CA SER A 62 -8.89 -5.93 6.87
C SER A 62 -10.33 -6.39 6.71
N GLY A 63 -10.86 -6.44 5.47
CA GLY A 63 -12.22 -6.92 5.19
C GLY A 63 -12.44 -8.41 5.50
N ILE A 64 -11.37 -9.20 5.58
CA ILE A 64 -11.43 -10.63 5.96
C ILE A 64 -10.95 -10.89 7.40
N GLY A 65 -10.78 -9.83 8.20
CA GLY A 65 -10.31 -9.91 9.59
C GLY A 65 -8.79 -10.12 9.75
N THR A 66 -8.00 -9.85 8.70
CA THR A 66 -6.53 -9.92 8.80
C THR A 66 -5.98 -8.56 9.23
N GLU A 67 -5.13 -8.57 10.26
CA GLU A 67 -4.48 -7.39 10.79
C GLU A 67 -3.13 -7.18 10.12
N VAL A 68 -2.94 -5.98 9.58
CA VAL A 68 -1.78 -5.62 8.76
C VAL A 68 -1.13 -4.38 9.34
N THR A 69 0.17 -4.46 9.56
CA THR A 69 0.99 -3.35 10.03
C THR A 69 1.85 -2.84 8.88
N ILE A 70 1.82 -1.53 8.67
CA ILE A 70 2.72 -0.86 7.72
C ILE A 70 3.87 -0.28 8.53
N LYS A 71 5.09 -0.51 8.08
CA LYS A 71 6.28 0.04 8.70
C LYS A 71 7.11 0.79 7.66
N ASP A 72 7.48 2.02 7.95
CA ASP A 72 8.42 2.78 7.13
C ASP A 72 9.83 2.74 7.77
N SER A 73 10.74 3.57 7.27
CA SER A 73 12.07 3.76 7.87
C SER A 73 12.05 4.42 9.25
N THR A 74 10.95 5.09 9.61
CA THR A 74 10.78 5.85 10.86
C THR A 74 10.03 5.08 11.95
N GLY A 75 9.24 4.07 11.60
CA GLY A 75 8.45 3.28 12.53
C GLY A 75 7.20 2.66 11.91
N ILE A 76 6.22 2.32 12.76
CA ILE A 76 4.92 1.83 12.31
C ILE A 76 4.07 3.04 11.91
N ILE A 77 3.51 3.00 10.71
CA ILE A 77 2.59 4.03 10.22
C ILE A 77 1.17 3.48 10.17
N THR A 78 0.19 4.35 10.40
CA THR A 78 -1.23 3.98 10.36
C THR A 78 -1.79 4.14 8.95
N LEU A 79 -2.94 3.50 8.68
CA LEU A 79 -3.66 3.71 7.42
C LEU A 79 -3.99 5.19 7.17
N GLY A 80 -4.21 5.98 8.23
CA GLY A 80 -4.43 7.42 8.12
C GLY A 80 -3.21 8.17 7.59
N VAL A 81 -2.00 7.80 8.02
CA VAL A 81 -0.76 8.36 7.47
C VAL A 81 -0.61 7.97 6.00
N LEU A 82 -0.83 6.69 5.66
CA LEU A 82 -0.82 6.23 4.26
C LEU A 82 -1.82 7.02 3.40
N HIS A 83 -3.02 7.25 3.90
CA HIS A 83 -4.04 8.02 3.21
C HIS A 83 -3.60 9.47 2.96
N ASN A 84 -3.03 10.13 3.97
CA ASN A 84 -2.51 11.49 3.83
C ASN A 84 -1.39 11.58 2.79
N ILE A 85 -0.48 10.61 2.76
CA ILE A 85 0.60 10.56 1.75
C ILE A 85 -0.02 10.47 0.35
N ILE A 86 -0.93 9.51 0.13
CA ILE A 86 -1.63 9.34 -1.16
C ILE A 86 -2.35 10.62 -1.57
N SER A 87 -3.14 11.22 -0.67
CA SER A 87 -3.88 12.45 -0.94
C SER A 87 -2.96 13.64 -1.24
N SER A 88 -1.79 13.74 -0.59
CA SER A 88 -0.82 14.78 -0.90
C SER A 88 -0.28 14.64 -2.34
N TYR A 89 0.03 13.42 -2.79
CA TYR A 89 0.47 13.18 -4.17
C TYR A 89 -0.65 13.41 -5.19
N GLU A 90 -1.88 12.98 -4.89
CA GLU A 90 -3.05 13.23 -5.74
C GLU A 90 -3.36 14.73 -5.85
N GLY A 91 -3.24 15.49 -4.76
CA GLY A 91 -3.39 16.95 -4.76
C GLY A 91 -2.33 17.64 -5.61
N ILE A 92 -1.06 17.24 -5.49
CA ILE A 92 0.02 17.80 -6.34
C ILE A 92 -0.24 17.52 -7.82
N MET A 93 -0.72 16.31 -8.17
CA MET A 93 -1.09 16.01 -9.56
C MET A 93 -2.27 16.86 -10.06
N ALA A 94 -3.29 17.07 -9.22
CA ALA A 94 -4.43 17.91 -9.57
C ALA A 94 -4.02 19.38 -9.77
N ASP A 95 -3.14 19.91 -8.90
CA ASP A 95 -2.61 21.27 -9.03
C ASP A 95 -1.77 21.43 -10.33
N ILE A 96 -1.03 20.39 -10.73
CA ILE A 96 -0.30 20.38 -12.01
C ILE A 96 -1.26 20.39 -13.19
N GLU A 97 -2.32 19.57 -13.17
CA GLU A 97 -3.34 19.57 -14.24
C GLU A 97 -4.10 20.91 -14.33
N GLU A 98 -4.37 21.58 -13.21
CA GLU A 98 -4.98 22.91 -13.19
C GLU A 98 -4.04 23.97 -13.78
N LEU A 99 -2.75 23.95 -13.42
CA LEU A 99 -1.73 24.82 -14.00
C LEU A 99 -1.54 24.58 -15.51
N ASP A 100 -1.55 23.32 -15.96
CA ASP A 100 -1.44 22.97 -17.38
C ASP A 100 -2.68 23.46 -18.15
N ALA A 101 -3.89 23.29 -17.59
CA ALA A 101 -5.13 23.81 -18.18
C ALA A 101 -5.13 25.34 -18.33
N LEU A 102 -4.57 26.07 -17.36
CA LEU A 102 -4.46 27.53 -17.41
C LEU A 102 -3.43 28.01 -18.45
N ILE A 103 -2.38 27.24 -18.73
CA ILE A 103 -1.40 27.54 -19.79
C ILE A 103 -2.02 27.32 -21.18
N PHE A 104 -2.91 26.34 -21.33
CA PHE A 104 -3.60 26.05 -22.59
C PHE A 104 -4.79 26.98 -22.91
N ASP A 105 -5.26 27.80 -21.96
CA ASP A 105 -6.39 28.74 -22.16
C ASP A 105 -5.93 30.18 -22.51
N GLU A 106 -4.61 30.42 -22.64
CA GLU A 106 -4.03 31.71 -23.06
C GLU A 106 -3.61 31.77 -24.56
N GLU A 107 -3.84 30.72 -25.35
CA GLU A 107 -3.64 30.73 -26.82
C GLU A 107 -4.98 30.72 -27.59
N ASP A 108 -5.75 31.81 -27.53
CA ASP A 108 -6.70 32.23 -28.58
C ASP A 108 -6.87 33.77 -28.62
#